data_AF-A0A9Q1MS23-F1
#
_entry.id   AF-A0A9Q1MS23-F1
#
_cell.length_a   1.000
_cell.length_b   1.000
_cell.length_c   1.000
_cell.angle_alpha   90.00
_cell.angle_beta   90.00
_cell.angle_gamma   90.00
#
_symmetry.space_group_name_H-M   'P 1'
#
loop_
_entity.id
_entity.type
_entity.pdbx_description
1 polymer ?
#
loop_
_entity_poly.entity_id
_entity_poly.type
_entity_poly.pdbx_seq_one_letter_code
_entity_poly.pdbx_strand_id
1 'polypeptide(L)'
;MVTSLRPPSSMAPPQKDVRFQFMNSVRVMEKPLNFIYTHWRGDNRTVVDGTLAIDSANKLSANYGVDSGNCKLGYSYVHKGLTTFEPSYDFAKNSWDVAVSQRVYEDNVVKTSYQSSSRVLGLEWSKNPSSSGGFKICASVNLAEESKFPTLSVDSRLHVEL
;
A
#
# COMPACT_ATOMS: atom_id res chain seq x y z
N MET A 1 -10.45 -42.97 -34.13
CA MET A 1 -9.68 -42.60 -32.92
C MET A 1 -8.42 -41.90 -33.41
N VAL A 2 -8.37 -40.56 -33.35
CA VAL A 2 -7.19 -39.76 -33.71
C VAL A 2 -6.89 -38.88 -32.52
N THR A 3 -5.79 -39.17 -31.83
CA THR A 3 -5.29 -38.42 -30.69
C THR A 3 -4.39 -37.31 -31.22
N SER A 4 -4.86 -36.06 -31.14
CA SER A 4 -4.03 -34.87 -31.36
C SER A 4 -3.32 -34.52 -30.04
N LEU A 5 -2.00 -34.65 -30.00
CA LEU A 5 -1.16 -34.18 -28.91
C LEU A 5 -1.01 -32.65 -29.03
N ARG A 6 -1.55 -31.90 -28.07
CA ARG A 6 -1.23 -30.47 -27.91
C ARG A 6 0.22 -30.34 -27.43
N PRO A 7 1.04 -29.45 -28.02
CA PRO A 7 2.36 -29.16 -27.48
C PRO A 7 2.25 -28.37 -26.16
N PRO A 8 3.23 -28.49 -25.26
CA PRO A 8 3.24 -27.79 -23.98
C PRO A 8 3.37 -26.28 -24.20
N SER A 9 2.56 -25.50 -23.48
CA SER A 9 2.66 -24.04 -23.43
C SER A 9 4.08 -23.63 -23.02
N SER A 10 4.75 -22.90 -23.91
CA SER A 10 6.10 -22.39 -23.74
C SER A 10 6.27 -21.63 -22.42
N MET A 11 7.25 -22.04 -21.63
CA MET A 11 7.89 -21.18 -20.62
C MET A 11 8.51 -19.99 -21.36
N ALA A 12 7.84 -18.84 -21.33
CA ALA A 12 8.47 -17.60 -21.76
C ALA A 12 9.60 -17.25 -20.76
N PRO A 13 10.78 -16.79 -21.24
CA PRO A 13 11.81 -16.27 -20.34
C PRO A 13 11.25 -15.07 -19.55
N PRO A 14 11.71 -14.83 -18.30
CA PRO A 14 11.27 -13.67 -17.54
C PRO A 14 11.65 -12.41 -18.32
N GLN A 15 10.65 -11.73 -18.85
CA GLN A 15 10.83 -10.45 -19.53
C GLN A 15 11.36 -9.48 -18.48
N LYS A 16 12.65 -9.12 -18.58
CA LYS A 16 13.25 -8.10 -17.71
C LYS A 16 12.59 -6.77 -18.05
N ASP A 17 11.57 -6.41 -17.28
CA ASP A 17 10.94 -5.12 -17.40
C ASP A 17 11.90 -4.04 -16.91
N VAL A 18 12.12 -3.03 -17.76
CA VAL A 18 13.00 -1.90 -17.45
C VAL A 18 12.15 -0.81 -16.82
N ARG A 19 12.49 -0.44 -15.58
CA ARG A 19 11.83 0.62 -14.82
C ARG A 19 12.70 1.88 -14.81
N PHE A 20 12.13 2.99 -15.26
CA PHE A 20 12.68 4.32 -15.09
C PHE A 20 11.97 5.01 -13.94
N GLN A 21 12.72 5.58 -13.01
CA GLN A 21 12.16 6.31 -11.88
C GLN A 21 12.88 7.65 -11.70
N PHE A 22 12.11 8.73 -11.62
CA PHE A 22 12.60 10.07 -11.32
C PHE A 22 11.90 10.59 -10.07
N MET A 23 12.68 11.10 -9.13
CA MET A 23 12.18 11.66 -7.88
C MET A 23 12.57 13.13 -7.81
N ASN A 24 11.62 14.00 -7.48
CA ASN A 24 11.88 15.42 -7.34
C ASN A 24 11.12 15.98 -6.15
N SER A 25 11.65 17.05 -5.55
CA SER A 25 11.04 17.77 -4.45
C SER A 25 11.06 19.27 -4.77
N VAL A 26 9.88 19.87 -4.81
CA VAL A 26 9.71 21.31 -4.98
C VAL A 26 8.99 21.89 -3.78
N ARG A 27 9.03 23.22 -3.61
CA ARG A 27 8.24 23.91 -2.58
C ARG A 27 7.04 24.60 -3.22
N VAL A 28 5.86 24.32 -2.70
CA VAL A 28 4.61 25.01 -3.07
C VAL A 28 4.09 25.70 -1.82
N MET A 29 3.99 27.03 -1.85
CA MET A 29 3.66 27.82 -0.65
C MET A 29 4.57 27.46 0.54
N GLU A 30 5.87 27.33 0.28
CA GLU A 30 6.92 26.89 1.23
C GLU A 30 6.81 25.45 1.74
N LYS A 31 5.71 24.76 1.43
CA LYS A 31 5.47 23.36 1.80
C LYS A 31 6.14 22.41 0.83
N PRO A 32 6.83 21.37 1.32
CA PRO A 32 7.51 20.43 0.46
C PRO A 32 6.48 19.54 -0.26
N LEU A 33 6.64 19.49 -1.58
CA LEU A 33 5.87 18.67 -2.48
C LEU A 33 6.83 17.72 -3.19
N ASN A 34 6.69 16.44 -2.87
CA ASN A 34 7.51 15.37 -3.44
C ASN A 34 6.74 14.71 -4.57
N PHE A 35 7.42 14.46 -5.68
CA PHE A 35 6.86 13.71 -6.81
C PHE A 35 7.78 12.58 -7.21
N ILE A 36 7.16 11.47 -7.60
CA ILE A 36 7.84 10.30 -8.14
C ILE A 36 7.17 9.97 -9.47
N TYR A 37 7.91 10.13 -10.55
CA TYR A 37 7.54 9.59 -11.85
C TYR A 37 8.13 8.19 -11.98
N THR A 38 7.31 7.21 -12.35
CA THR A 38 7.76 5.85 -12.65
C THR A 38 7.20 5.41 -14.00
N HIS A 39 8.08 4.95 -14.90
CA HIS A 39 7.68 4.35 -16.18
C HIS A 39 8.27 2.94 -16.31
N TRP A 40 7.42 1.98 -16.61
CA TRP A 40 7.75 0.60 -16.92
C TRP A 40 7.68 0.39 -18.42
N ARG A 41 8.79 0.01 -19.04
CA ARG A 41 8.88 -0.15 -20.49
C ARG A 41 8.09 -1.35 -21.00
N GLY A 42 8.15 -2.47 -20.28
CA GLY A 42 7.51 -3.73 -20.64
C GLY A 42 5.98 -3.61 -20.62
N ASP A 43 5.45 -3.02 -19.56
CA ASP A 43 4.01 -2.78 -19.42
C ASP A 43 3.53 -1.51 -20.16
N ASN A 44 4.45 -0.73 -20.72
CA ASN A 44 4.21 0.62 -21.24
C ASN A 44 3.31 1.43 -20.29
N ARG A 45 3.68 1.40 -19.00
CA ARG A 45 2.88 1.96 -17.91
C ARG A 45 3.65 3.08 -17.25
N THR A 46 2.94 4.16 -16.97
CA THR A 46 3.44 5.40 -16.40
C THR A 46 2.57 5.77 -15.21
N VAL A 47 3.22 6.00 -14.07
CA VAL A 47 2.57 6.42 -12.83
C VAL A 47 3.29 7.65 -12.28
N VAL A 48 2.51 8.61 -11.82
CA VAL A 48 2.98 9.79 -11.10
C VAL A 48 2.40 9.75 -9.69
N ASP A 49 3.28 9.65 -8.70
CA ASP A 49 2.94 9.82 -7.28
C ASP A 49 3.31 11.24 -6.84
N GLY A 50 2.45 11.86 -6.04
CA GLY A 50 2.65 13.16 -5.43
C GLY A 50 2.33 13.11 -3.94
N THR A 51 3.12 13.81 -3.12
CA THR A 51 2.83 13.97 -1.68
C THR A 51 3.19 15.38 -1.24
N LEU A 52 2.19 16.12 -0.76
CA LEU A 52 2.32 17.45 -0.18
C LEU A 52 2.25 17.35 1.35
N ALA A 53 3.31 17.79 2.05
CA ALA A 53 3.25 17.93 3.49
C ALA A 53 2.71 19.31 3.86
N ILE A 54 1.44 19.37 4.26
CA ILE A 54 0.75 20.63 4.61
C ILE A 54 1.34 21.18 5.91
N ASP A 55 1.54 20.31 6.89
CA ASP A 55 2.25 20.59 8.15
C ASP A 55 2.80 19.28 8.75
N SER A 56 3.20 19.29 10.02
CA SER A 56 3.74 18.12 10.71
C SER A 56 2.72 17.01 10.95
N ALA A 57 1.43 17.33 10.96
CA ALA A 57 0.33 16.40 11.21
C ALA A 57 -0.45 16.03 9.94
N ASN A 58 -0.49 16.91 8.93
CA ASN A 58 -1.36 16.81 7.78
C ASN A 58 -0.57 16.59 6.47
N LYS A 59 -0.96 15.58 5.71
CA LYS A 59 -0.40 15.28 4.38
C LYS A 59 -1.49 14.97 3.37
N LEU A 60 -1.30 15.44 2.14
CA LEU A 60 -2.11 15.06 0.98
C LEU A 60 -1.24 14.25 0.02
N SER A 61 -1.77 13.15 -0.49
CA SER A 61 -1.12 12.31 -1.49
C SER A 61 -2.01 12.08 -2.70
N ALA A 62 -1.40 11.95 -3.87
CA ALA A 62 -2.08 11.59 -5.10
C ALA A 62 -1.26 10.54 -5.85
N ASN A 63 -1.93 9.57 -6.46
CA ASN A 63 -1.37 8.64 -7.42
C ASN A 63 -2.16 8.75 -8.72
N TYR A 64 -1.48 8.94 -9.84
CA TYR A 64 -2.10 9.05 -11.15
C TYR A 64 -1.44 8.11 -12.15
N GLY A 65 -2.22 7.20 -12.72
CA GLY A 65 -1.80 6.36 -13.85
C GLY A 65 -2.05 7.12 -15.15
N VAL A 66 -1.00 7.54 -15.84
CA VAL A 66 -1.14 8.38 -17.04
C VAL A 66 -1.84 7.61 -18.17
N ASP A 67 -1.50 6.34 -18.36
CA ASP A 67 -2.05 5.52 -19.45
C ASP A 67 -3.48 5.04 -19.15
N SER A 68 -3.81 4.83 -17.87
CA SER A 68 -5.14 4.38 -17.45
C SER A 68 -6.11 5.52 -17.13
N GLY A 69 -5.60 6.74 -16.96
CA GLY A 69 -6.36 7.87 -16.42
C GLY A 69 -6.81 7.69 -14.97
N ASN A 70 -6.43 6.61 -14.29
CA ASN A 70 -6.84 6.37 -12.91
C ASN A 70 -6.16 7.38 -11.97
N CYS A 71 -6.92 7.91 -11.03
CA CYS A 71 -6.44 8.76 -9.97
C CYS A 71 -6.84 8.15 -8.62
N LYS A 72 -5.94 8.16 -7.65
CA LYS A 72 -6.24 7.91 -6.24
C LYS A 72 -5.76 9.07 -5.39
N LEU A 73 -6.66 9.66 -4.61
CA LEU A 73 -6.33 10.72 -3.67
C LEU A 73 -6.35 10.17 -2.24
N GLY A 74 -5.38 10.56 -1.43
CA GLY A 74 -5.26 10.15 -0.04
C GLY A 74 -4.96 11.34 0.87
N TYR A 75 -5.43 11.27 2.10
CA TYR A 75 -5.13 12.23 3.15
C TYR A 75 -4.60 11.49 4.37
N SER A 76 -3.67 12.11 5.09
CA SER A 76 -3.16 11.58 6.35
C SER A 76 -3.19 12.67 7.41
N TYR A 77 -3.79 12.35 8.57
CA TYR A 77 -3.81 13.22 9.73
C TYR A 77 -3.29 12.49 10.96
N VAL A 78 -2.26 13.06 11.59
CA VAL A 78 -1.68 12.57 12.84
C VAL A 78 -2.22 13.38 14.02
N HIS A 79 -3.12 12.78 14.80
CA HIS A 79 -3.63 13.36 16.03
C HIS A 79 -2.67 13.10 17.20
N LYS A 80 -2.17 14.18 17.81
CA LYS A 80 -1.29 14.17 19.00
C LYS A 80 -0.03 13.30 18.86
N GLY A 81 0.45 13.07 17.63
CA GLY A 81 1.63 12.23 17.37
C GLY A 81 1.41 10.73 17.59
N LEU A 82 0.18 10.30 17.92
CA LEU A 82 -0.12 8.92 18.35
C LEU A 82 -1.08 8.20 17.41
N THR A 83 -2.19 8.85 17.06
CA THR A 83 -3.24 8.29 16.20
C THR A 83 -3.08 8.84 14.79
N THR A 84 -3.11 7.99 13.77
CA THR A 84 -3.10 8.41 12.37
C THR A 84 -4.38 7.97 11.68
N PHE A 85 -5.04 8.91 11.00
CA PHE A 85 -6.20 8.67 10.14
C PHE A 85 -5.79 8.78 8.68
N GLU A 86 -6.13 7.78 7.87
CA GLU A 86 -5.69 7.65 6.48
C GLU A 86 -6.86 7.30 5.55
N PRO A 87 -7.78 8.24 5.23
CA PRO A 87 -8.76 8.04 4.18
C PRO A 87 -8.14 8.21 2.79
N SER A 88 -8.62 7.45 1.82
CA SER A 88 -8.28 7.59 0.41
C SER A 88 -9.44 7.17 -0.48
N TYR A 89 -9.50 7.77 -1.67
CA TYR A 89 -10.53 7.51 -2.67
C TYR A 89 -9.88 7.18 -4.01
N ASP A 90 -10.26 6.03 -4.57
CA ASP A 90 -9.84 5.54 -5.88
C ASP A 90 -10.96 5.84 -6.88
N PHE A 91 -10.68 6.72 -7.85
CA PHE A 91 -11.67 7.19 -8.81
C PHE A 91 -12.04 6.13 -9.85
N ALA A 92 -11.10 5.26 -10.25
CA ALA A 92 -11.42 4.18 -11.19
C ALA A 92 -12.34 3.13 -10.58
N LYS A 93 -12.19 2.88 -9.27
CA LYS A 93 -13.02 1.91 -8.54
C LYS A 93 -14.27 2.52 -7.92
N ASN A 94 -14.38 3.84 -7.92
CA ASN A 94 -15.41 4.57 -7.17
C ASN A 94 -15.52 4.07 -5.72
N SER A 95 -14.38 4.01 -5.03
CA SER A 95 -14.28 3.32 -3.74
C SER A 95 -13.40 4.05 -2.74
N TRP A 96 -13.74 3.91 -1.46
CA TRP A 96 -12.96 4.41 -0.34
C TRP A 96 -12.10 3.30 0.26
N ASP A 97 -10.85 3.62 0.55
CA ASP A 97 -10.05 2.86 1.53
C ASP A 97 -9.80 3.76 2.73
N VAL A 98 -10.09 3.26 3.93
CA VAL A 98 -9.90 4.00 5.18
C VAL A 98 -9.05 3.17 6.11
N ALA A 99 -8.07 3.80 6.76
CA ALA A 99 -7.36 3.18 7.85
C ALA A 99 -7.19 4.12 9.04
N VAL A 100 -7.13 3.51 10.24
CA VAL A 100 -6.79 4.19 11.48
C VAL A 100 -5.69 3.39 12.16
N SER A 101 -4.62 4.03 12.57
CA SER A 101 -3.56 3.40 13.35
C SER A 101 -3.29 4.16 14.64
N GLN A 102 -2.89 3.44 15.67
CA GLN A 102 -2.59 3.96 17.00
C GLN A 102 -1.26 3.37 17.46
N ARG A 103 -0.33 4.24 17.83
CA ARG A 103 0.84 3.81 18.61
C ARG A 103 0.38 3.44 20.02
N VAL A 104 0.71 2.23 20.43
CA VAL A 104 0.47 1.69 21.78
C VAL A 104 1.80 1.20 22.31
N TYR A 105 2.05 1.27 23.63
CA TYR A 105 3.23 0.72 24.32
C TYR A 105 4.55 0.62 23.51
N GLU A 106 5.53 1.49 23.80
CA GLU A 106 6.83 1.50 23.11
C GLU A 106 6.67 1.64 21.58
N ASP A 107 7.16 0.64 20.83
CA ASP A 107 7.24 0.59 19.37
C ASP A 107 6.06 -0.18 18.74
N ASN A 108 4.98 -0.44 19.50
CA ASN A 108 3.84 -1.18 18.99
C ASN A 108 2.85 -0.25 18.27
N VAL A 109 2.23 -0.78 17.22
CA VAL A 109 1.18 -0.11 16.44
C VAL A 109 0.03 -1.07 16.25
N VAL A 110 -1.18 -0.62 16.56
CA VAL A 110 -2.42 -1.30 16.18
C VAL A 110 -3.06 -0.50 15.05
N LYS A 111 -3.42 -1.17 13.96
CA LYS A 111 -4.04 -0.57 12.79
C LYS A 111 -5.29 -1.34 12.41
N THR A 112 -6.38 -0.62 12.12
CA THR A 112 -7.57 -1.16 11.49
C THR A 112 -7.72 -0.53 10.10
N SER A 113 -8.28 -1.26 9.15
CA SER A 113 -8.51 -0.76 7.80
C SER A 113 -9.74 -1.37 7.17
N TYR A 114 -10.36 -0.64 6.26
CA TYR A 114 -11.45 -1.11 5.44
C TYR A 114 -11.25 -0.65 3.99
N GLN A 115 -11.35 -1.59 3.06
CA GLN A 115 -11.30 -1.34 1.62
C GLN A 115 -12.69 -1.57 1.04
N SER A 116 -13.38 -0.53 0.60
CA SER A 116 -14.80 -0.65 0.22
C SER A 116 -15.00 -1.42 -1.09
N SER A 117 -14.05 -1.36 -2.02
CA SER A 117 -14.12 -2.06 -3.31
C SER A 117 -14.07 -3.58 -3.13
N SER A 118 -13.09 -4.08 -2.35
CA SER A 118 -12.93 -5.51 -2.04
C SER A 118 -13.79 -5.96 -0.86
N ARG A 119 -14.37 -5.02 -0.11
CA ARG A 119 -15.10 -5.23 1.15
C ARG A 119 -14.27 -5.94 2.22
N VAL A 120 -12.95 -5.77 2.18
CA VAL A 120 -12.05 -6.38 3.16
C VAL A 120 -11.90 -5.47 4.38
N LEU A 121 -12.19 -6.02 5.55
CA LEU A 121 -11.86 -5.44 6.85
C LEU A 121 -10.56 -6.09 7.35
N GLY A 122 -9.59 -5.29 7.77
CA GLY A 122 -8.29 -5.76 8.25
C GLY A 122 -7.93 -5.17 9.60
N LEU A 123 -7.30 -5.99 10.45
CA LEU A 123 -6.68 -5.62 11.70
C LEU A 123 -5.20 -6.04 11.65
N GLU A 124 -4.31 -5.16 12.09
CA GLU A 124 -2.88 -5.39 12.18
C GLU A 124 -2.40 -4.95 13.56
N TRP A 125 -1.57 -5.79 14.18
CA TRP A 125 -0.73 -5.41 15.31
C TRP A 125 0.72 -5.69 14.95
N SER A 126 1.56 -4.66 14.99
CA SER A 126 2.98 -4.78 14.71
C SER A 126 3.83 -4.16 15.81
N LYS A 127 5.03 -4.69 16.00
CA LYS A 127 6.11 -4.07 16.77
C LYS A 127 7.29 -3.86 15.83
N ASN A 128 7.76 -2.62 15.71
CA ASN A 128 8.97 -2.37 14.94
C ASN A 128 10.17 -3.08 15.61
N PRO A 129 11.10 -3.64 14.82
CA PRO A 129 12.28 -4.27 15.37
C PRO A 129 13.19 -3.22 16.01
N SER A 130 13.04 -3.00 17.31
CA SER A 130 14.10 -2.49 18.18
C SER A 130 15.00 -3.65 18.62
N SER A 131 15.96 -3.40 19.51
CA SER A 131 16.96 -4.36 19.97
C SER A 131 16.40 -5.72 20.47
N SER A 132 15.10 -5.80 20.79
CA SER A 132 14.41 -7.02 21.22
C SER A 132 13.78 -7.87 20.09
N GLY A 133 13.95 -7.50 18.82
CA GLY A 133 13.23 -8.13 17.69
C GLY A 133 11.83 -7.53 17.45
N GLY A 134 11.22 -7.91 16.32
CA GLY A 134 9.94 -7.35 15.87
C GLY A 134 8.96 -8.43 15.40
N PHE A 135 7.68 -8.08 15.35
CA PHE A 135 6.63 -8.98 14.87
C PHE A 135 5.52 -8.22 14.13
N LYS A 136 4.72 -8.96 13.39
CA LYS A 136 3.51 -8.50 12.73
C LYS A 136 2.45 -9.59 12.77
N ILE A 137 1.30 -9.28 13.35
CA ILE A 137 0.12 -10.13 13.40
C ILE A 137 -0.98 -9.44 12.58
N CYS A 138 -1.57 -10.16 11.63
CA CYS A 138 -2.65 -9.66 10.79
C CYS A 138 -3.88 -10.57 10.88
N ALA A 139 -5.05 -9.97 10.87
CA ALA A 139 -6.32 -10.62 10.66
C ALA A 139 -7.10 -9.87 9.57
N SER A 140 -7.75 -10.58 8.67
CA SER A 140 -8.62 -9.95 7.67
C SER A 140 -9.84 -10.79 7.37
N VAL A 141 -10.97 -10.15 7.12
CA VAL A 141 -12.21 -10.80 6.70
C VAL A 141 -12.74 -10.09 5.45
N ASN A 142 -13.12 -10.88 4.44
CA ASN A 142 -13.83 -10.37 3.29
C ASN A 142 -15.33 -10.38 3.57
N LEU A 143 -15.93 -9.19 3.69
CA LEU A 143 -17.36 -9.06 4.00
C LEU A 143 -18.26 -9.37 2.79
N ALA A 144 -17.70 -9.56 1.60
CA ALA A 144 -18.43 -10.02 0.42
C ALA A 144 -18.67 -11.53 0.40
N GLU A 145 -17.86 -12.30 1.14
CA GLU A 145 -17.95 -13.77 1.15
C GLU A 145 -19.08 -14.24 2.07
N GLU A 146 -19.74 -15.34 1.69
CA GLU A 146 -20.81 -15.95 2.49
C GLU A 146 -20.26 -16.48 3.83
N SER A 147 -19.05 -17.03 3.80
CA SER A 147 -18.36 -17.59 4.96
C SER A 147 -17.35 -16.58 5.50
N LYS A 148 -17.63 -15.99 6.67
CA LYS A 148 -16.87 -14.86 7.23
C LYS A 148 -15.74 -15.30 8.18
N PHE A 149 -15.01 -16.36 7.82
CA PHE A 149 -13.85 -16.76 8.62
C PHE A 149 -12.66 -15.83 8.35
N PRO A 150 -12.00 -15.29 9.38
CA PRO A 150 -10.86 -14.41 9.18
C PRO A 150 -9.63 -15.20 8.73
N THR A 151 -8.92 -14.67 7.74
CA THR A 151 -7.55 -15.08 7.43
C THR A 151 -6.63 -14.50 8.49
N LEU A 152 -5.79 -15.35 9.09
CA LEU A 152 -4.80 -14.96 10.10
C LEU A 152 -3.39 -15.19 9.56
N SER A 153 -2.49 -14.25 9.81
CA SER A 153 -1.06 -14.40 9.51
C SER A 153 -0.19 -13.79 10.59
N VAL A 154 0.99 -14.38 10.79
CA VAL A 154 1.97 -13.95 11.77
C VAL A 154 3.35 -14.00 11.11
N ASP A 155 4.10 -12.90 11.23
CA ASP A 155 5.50 -12.78 10.84
C ASP A 155 6.32 -12.31 12.04
N SER A 156 7.53 -12.84 12.19
CA SER A 156 8.45 -12.45 13.26
C SER A 156 9.88 -12.32 12.73
N ARG A 157 10.63 -11.35 13.25
CA ARG A 157 12.02 -11.09 12.87
C ARG A 157 12.88 -11.01 14.11
N LEU A 158 13.88 -11.88 14.17
CA LEU A 158 14.91 -11.90 15.20
C LEU A 158 16.17 -11.24 14.65
N HIS A 159 16.70 -10.28 15.40
CA HIS A 159 18.03 -9.73 15.15
C HIS A 159 18.99 -10.40 16.12
N VAL A 160 19.96 -11.16 15.61
CA VAL A 160 21.01 -11.77 16.42
C VAL A 160 22.32 -11.08 16.04
N GLU A 161 22.88 -10.30 16.95
CA GLU A 161 24.26 -9.83 16.84
C GLU A 161 25.17 -10.98 17.29
N LEU A 162 26.10 -11.41 16.42
CA LEU A 162 27.11 -12.44 16.68
C LEU A 162 28.45 -11.79 17.01
#